data_AF-A0A8V8TR45-F1
#
_entry.id   AF-A0A8V8TR45-F1
#
_cell.length_a   1.000
_cell.length_b   1.000
_cell.length_c   1.000
_cell.angle_alpha   90.00
_cell.angle_beta   90.00
_cell.angle_gamma   90.00
#
_symmetry.space_group_name_H-M   'P 1'
#
loop_
_entity.id
_entity.type
_entity.pdbx_description
1 polymer ?
#
loop_
_entity_poly.entity_id
_entity_poly.type
_entity_poly.pdbx_seq_one_letter_code
_entity_poly.pdbx_strand_id
1 'polypeptide(L)'
;QAWFGFAGTPGYLSPEVLRKEAYGKPVDIWACGVILYILLVGYPPFWDEDQHKLYQQIKAGAYDVLGPALPDSWLEMKPLGEFLPLPERELQARPGRCFLLQFPSPEWDTVTPEAKNLINQMLTINPAKRITAHEALKHPWVCQRSTVASMMHRQETVECLKKFNARRKLKGAILTTMLATRNFSAKSLLNKKADGVKPQTNSTKNSAAATSPKGTLPPAALEPQTTVIHNPVDGIKESSDSANTTIEDEDAKARKQEIIKTTEQLIEAVNNGDFEAYAKICDPGLTSFEPEALGNLVEGMDFHRFYFENLLAKNSKPIHTTILNPHVHVIGEDAACIAYIRLTQYIDGQGRPRTSQSEETRVWHRRDGKWQ
;
A
#
# COMPACT_ATOMS: atom_id res chain seq x y z
N GLN A 1 -19.73 -16.20 13.47
CA GLN A 1 -18.96 -15.37 12.51
C GLN A 1 -18.17 -16.32 11.61
N ALA A 2 -17.75 -15.88 10.42
CA ALA A 2 -16.90 -16.67 9.53
C ALA A 2 -15.60 -15.92 9.24
N TRP A 3 -14.58 -16.64 8.79
CA TRP A 3 -13.36 -16.03 8.25
C TRP A 3 -13.59 -15.69 6.78
N PHE A 4 -13.49 -14.40 6.44
CA PHE A 4 -13.69 -13.92 5.06
C PHE A 4 -12.37 -13.53 4.35
N GLY A 5 -11.22 -13.87 4.93
CA GLY A 5 -9.89 -13.56 4.41
C GLY A 5 -9.27 -12.28 5.01
N PHE A 6 -8.08 -11.94 4.54
CA PHE A 6 -7.36 -10.73 4.96
C PHE A 6 -7.51 -9.65 3.88
N ALA A 7 -8.31 -8.61 4.17
CA ALA A 7 -8.55 -7.51 3.24
C ALA A 7 -8.84 -6.19 3.98
N GLY A 8 -8.38 -5.08 3.42
CA GLY A 8 -8.58 -3.72 3.94
C GLY A 8 -7.33 -2.85 3.81
N THR A 9 -7.43 -1.58 4.23
CA THR A 9 -6.28 -0.65 4.25
C THR A 9 -5.59 -0.72 5.61
N PRO A 10 -4.25 -0.91 5.70
CA PRO A 10 -3.54 -1.24 6.95
C PRO A 10 -3.95 -0.44 8.20
N GLY A 11 -3.95 0.89 8.15
CA GLY A 11 -4.29 1.76 9.29
C GLY A 11 -5.77 1.78 9.71
N TYR A 12 -6.65 1.09 8.97
CA TYR A 12 -8.08 0.97 9.27
C TYR A 12 -8.51 -0.48 9.57
N LEU A 13 -7.59 -1.45 9.49
CA LEU A 13 -7.86 -2.84 9.83
C LEU A 13 -8.18 -2.95 11.33
N SER A 14 -9.14 -3.79 11.68
CA SER A 14 -9.48 -4.07 13.07
C SER A 14 -8.63 -5.20 13.67
N PRO A 15 -8.49 -5.27 15.00
CA PRO A 15 -7.61 -6.23 15.66
C PRO A 15 -7.94 -7.69 15.32
N GLU A 16 -9.23 -8.03 15.25
CA GLU A 16 -9.68 -9.39 14.91
C GLU A 16 -9.29 -9.83 13.48
N VAL A 17 -9.30 -8.91 12.50
CA VAL A 17 -8.82 -9.22 11.13
C VAL A 17 -7.31 -9.49 11.15
N LEU A 18 -6.54 -8.70 11.89
CA LEU A 18 -5.08 -8.87 12.03
C LEU A 18 -4.68 -10.13 12.80
N ARG A 19 -5.52 -10.60 13.73
CA ARG A 19 -5.32 -11.88 14.45
C ARG A 19 -5.79 -13.11 13.67
N LYS A 20 -6.34 -12.92 12.46
CA LYS A 20 -6.97 -13.96 11.63
C LYS A 20 -8.16 -14.64 12.33
N GLU A 21 -8.88 -13.90 13.17
CA GLU A 21 -10.09 -14.33 13.88
C GLU A 21 -11.32 -14.20 12.98
N ALA A 22 -12.37 -14.99 13.22
CA ALA A 22 -13.64 -14.83 12.51
C ALA A 22 -14.27 -13.46 12.84
N TYR A 23 -14.79 -12.76 11.82
CA TYR A 23 -15.25 -11.37 11.97
C TYR A 23 -16.62 -11.11 11.31
N GLY A 24 -17.05 -9.85 11.32
CA GLY A 24 -18.31 -9.38 10.75
C GLY A 24 -18.50 -7.87 10.98
N LYS A 25 -19.74 -7.39 11.06
CA LYS A 25 -20.11 -5.96 11.19
C LYS A 25 -19.27 -5.10 12.16
N PRO A 26 -18.72 -5.59 13.30
CA PRO A 26 -17.87 -4.76 14.17
C PRO A 26 -16.60 -4.21 13.52
N VAL A 27 -16.08 -4.81 12.42
CA VAL A 27 -14.88 -4.28 11.72
C VAL A 27 -15.12 -2.86 11.19
N ASP A 28 -16.33 -2.58 10.71
CA ASP A 28 -16.70 -1.27 10.16
C ASP A 28 -16.73 -0.20 11.25
N ILE A 29 -17.13 -0.57 12.48
CA ILE A 29 -17.16 0.35 13.62
C ILE A 29 -15.75 0.74 14.07
N TRP A 30 -14.79 -0.19 14.00
CA TRP A 30 -13.39 0.11 14.27
C TRP A 30 -12.88 1.16 13.27
N ALA A 31 -13.12 0.96 11.97
CA ALA A 31 -12.77 1.92 10.94
C ALA A 31 -13.46 3.29 11.15
N CYS A 32 -14.72 3.32 11.57
CA CYS A 32 -15.41 4.55 11.98
C CYS A 32 -14.73 5.25 13.16
N GLY A 33 -14.22 4.51 14.16
CA GLY A 33 -13.45 5.07 15.27
C GLY A 33 -12.14 5.73 14.81
N VAL A 34 -11.41 5.06 13.90
CA VAL A 34 -10.20 5.61 13.27
C VAL A 34 -10.51 6.88 12.47
N ILE A 35 -11.60 6.89 11.69
CA ILE A 35 -12.05 8.05 10.92
C ILE A 35 -12.46 9.21 11.86
N LEU A 36 -13.22 8.93 12.92
CA LEU A 36 -13.67 9.93 13.89
C LEU A 36 -12.48 10.60 14.60
N TYR A 37 -11.46 9.83 14.96
CA TYR A 37 -10.21 10.36 15.51
C TYR A 37 -9.53 11.35 14.52
N ILE A 38 -9.35 10.93 13.26
CA ILE A 38 -8.76 11.79 12.21
C ILE A 38 -9.61 13.06 11.96
N LEU A 39 -10.93 12.98 12.07
CA LEU A 39 -11.81 14.14 11.88
C LEU A 39 -11.71 15.20 13.01
N LEU A 40 -11.22 14.83 14.20
CA LEU A 40 -11.08 15.75 15.33
C LEU A 40 -9.71 16.42 15.40
N VAL A 41 -8.62 15.71 15.06
CA VAL A 41 -7.24 16.23 15.20
C VAL A 41 -6.39 16.15 13.92
N GLY A 42 -6.89 15.56 12.84
CA GLY A 42 -6.24 15.59 11.52
C GLY A 42 -5.14 14.55 11.29
N TYR A 43 -4.79 13.73 12.29
CA TYR A 43 -3.82 12.64 12.20
C TYR A 43 -4.42 11.29 12.66
N PRO A 44 -3.89 10.13 12.24
CA PRO A 44 -4.44 8.81 12.59
C PRO A 44 -4.04 8.34 14.00
N PRO A 45 -4.87 7.54 14.69
CA PRO A 45 -4.56 6.99 16.01
C PRO A 45 -3.52 5.85 16.01
N PHE A 46 -3.28 5.24 14.84
CA PHE A 46 -2.28 4.19 14.66
C PHE A 46 -1.43 4.53 13.43
N TRP A 47 -0.11 4.60 13.61
CA TRP A 47 0.82 4.87 12.53
C TRP A 47 2.22 4.36 12.86
N ASP A 48 2.86 3.76 11.85
CA ASP A 48 4.27 3.41 11.84
C ASP A 48 4.72 3.38 10.36
N GLU A 49 6.02 3.46 10.10
CA GLU A 49 6.58 3.19 8.78
C GLU A 49 6.72 1.68 8.53
N ASP A 50 6.96 0.91 9.59
CA ASP A 50 6.98 -0.54 9.58
C ASP A 50 5.55 -1.09 9.75
N GLN A 51 5.04 -1.75 8.71
CA GLN A 51 3.72 -2.38 8.73
C GLN A 51 3.56 -3.43 9.84
N HIS A 52 4.64 -4.12 10.25
CA HIS A 52 4.57 -5.08 11.34
C HIS A 52 4.29 -4.36 12.66
N LYS A 53 5.01 -3.27 12.96
CA LYS A 53 4.78 -2.46 14.17
C LYS A 53 3.39 -1.83 14.19
N LEU A 54 2.94 -1.27 13.06
CA LEU A 54 1.56 -0.79 12.90
C LEU A 54 0.53 -1.87 13.26
N TYR A 55 0.72 -3.10 12.77
CA TYR A 55 -0.17 -4.21 13.11
C TYR A 55 -0.08 -4.62 14.59
N GLN A 56 1.06 -4.46 15.27
CA GLN A 56 1.15 -4.68 16.71
C GLN A 56 0.42 -3.58 17.51
N GLN A 57 0.58 -2.29 17.15
CA GLN A 57 -0.17 -1.16 17.75
C GLN A 57 -1.67 -1.43 17.71
N ILE A 58 -2.21 -1.72 16.50
CA ILE A 58 -3.63 -2.02 16.29
C ILE A 58 -4.07 -3.24 17.11
N LYS A 59 -3.33 -4.36 17.07
CA LYS A 59 -3.68 -5.58 17.82
C LYS A 59 -3.68 -5.39 19.34
N ALA A 60 -2.81 -4.54 19.86
CA ALA A 60 -2.73 -4.21 21.27
C ALA A 60 -3.77 -3.16 21.70
N GLY A 61 -4.34 -2.40 20.76
CA GLY A 61 -5.06 -1.16 21.07
C GLY A 61 -4.15 -0.14 21.75
N ALA A 62 -2.84 -0.22 21.51
CA ALA A 62 -1.84 0.67 22.09
C ALA A 62 -1.62 1.86 21.17
N TYR A 63 -2.23 2.97 21.56
CA TYR A 63 -1.86 4.35 21.25
C TYR A 63 -0.74 4.77 22.22
N ASP A 64 -0.03 5.84 21.89
CA ASP A 64 1.11 6.37 22.65
C ASP A 64 2.22 5.36 23.01
N VAL A 65 3.25 5.36 22.16
CA VAL A 65 4.49 6.04 22.57
C VAL A 65 4.86 7.00 21.45
N LEU A 66 5.58 8.07 21.77
CA LEU A 66 6.44 8.76 20.81
C LEU A 66 7.46 7.75 20.24
N GLY A 67 7.07 7.03 19.19
CA GLY A 67 8.01 6.36 18.29
C GLY A 67 9.02 7.39 17.78
N PRO A 68 10.29 7.00 17.53
CA PRO A 68 11.42 7.91 17.45
C PRO A 68 11.16 9.05 16.46
N ALA A 69 10.85 10.22 17.01
CA ALA A 69 10.37 11.43 16.34
C ALA A 69 9.23 11.24 15.31
N LEU A 70 8.12 11.96 15.51
CA LEU A 70 7.39 12.45 14.32
C LEU A 70 8.42 13.23 13.48
N PRO A 71 8.60 12.95 12.17
CA PRO A 71 9.70 13.52 11.39
C PRO A 71 9.68 15.05 11.49
N ASP A 72 10.84 15.67 11.69
CA ASP A 72 11.01 17.03 12.28
C ASP A 72 10.12 18.14 11.71
N SER A 73 9.65 17.98 10.47
CA SER A 73 8.48 18.65 9.86
C SER A 73 7.17 18.75 10.70
N TRP A 74 7.09 18.06 11.84
CA TRP A 74 5.99 18.14 12.83
C TRP A 74 6.43 18.72 14.20
N LEU A 75 7.74 18.98 14.41
CA LEU A 75 8.32 19.43 15.68
C LEU A 75 8.58 20.94 15.77
N GLU A 76 8.58 21.67 14.65
CA GLU A 76 8.90 23.12 14.58
C GLU A 76 7.89 24.08 15.24
N MET A 77 6.93 23.60 16.04
CA MET A 77 5.89 24.43 16.69
C MET A 77 5.84 24.28 18.22
N LYS A 78 7.00 24.26 18.89
CA LYS A 78 7.10 24.35 20.35
C LYS A 78 7.71 25.68 20.82
N PRO A 79 6.96 26.53 21.53
CA PRO A 79 7.56 27.52 22.44
C PRO A 79 8.28 26.77 23.58
N LEU A 80 9.43 27.28 24.02
CA LEU A 80 10.19 26.71 25.15
C LEU A 80 9.39 26.82 26.45
N GLY A 81 9.12 25.67 27.09
CA GLY A 81 8.44 25.57 28.38
C GLY A 81 8.65 24.20 29.04
N GLU A 82 9.64 24.13 29.94
CA GLU A 82 9.88 23.14 31.00
C GLU A 82 9.49 21.66 30.76
N PHE A 83 10.48 20.84 30.40
CA PHE A 83 10.45 19.39 30.65
C PHE A 83 10.82 19.09 32.11
N LEU A 84 9.91 18.43 32.85
CA LEU A 84 10.28 17.59 34.00
C LEU A 84 10.31 16.13 33.55
N PRO A 85 11.43 15.39 33.74
CA PRO A 85 11.51 13.99 33.34
C PRO A 85 10.77 13.09 34.33
N LEU A 86 9.81 12.30 33.84
CA LEU A 86 9.24 11.19 34.61
C LEU A 86 10.21 9.99 34.60
N PRO A 87 10.43 9.30 35.74
CA PRO A 87 11.45 8.27 35.85
C PRO A 87 11.07 6.95 35.17
N GLU A 88 12.09 6.29 34.62
CA GLU A 88 12.01 5.15 33.70
C GLU A 88 11.70 3.79 34.39
N ARG A 89 10.63 3.73 35.20
CA ARG A 89 10.20 2.49 35.88
C ARG A 89 8.67 2.37 36.05
N GLU A 90 7.94 2.12 34.96
CA GLU A 90 6.68 1.35 35.07
C GLU A 90 6.33 0.46 33.85
N LEU A 91 7.32 -0.02 33.08
CA LEU A 91 7.10 -1.02 32.04
C LEU A 91 7.05 -2.46 32.59
N GLN A 92 6.16 -2.71 33.55
CA GLN A 92 5.79 -4.08 33.96
C GLN A 92 4.29 -4.29 33.80
N ALA A 93 3.92 -5.27 32.99
CA ALA A 93 2.55 -5.61 32.66
C ALA A 93 1.76 -6.04 33.91
N ARG A 94 0.98 -5.12 34.49
CA ARG A 94 -0.03 -5.46 35.50
C ARG A 94 -1.31 -5.95 34.80
N PRO A 95 -1.78 -7.18 35.04
CA PRO A 95 -3.01 -7.66 34.44
C PRO A 95 -4.21 -6.87 35.01
N GLY A 96 -5.04 -6.30 34.14
CA GLY A 96 -6.32 -5.70 34.53
C GLY A 96 -6.51 -4.20 34.26
N ARG A 97 -5.53 -3.46 33.72
CA ARG A 97 -5.83 -2.13 33.16
C ARG A 97 -6.50 -2.31 31.79
N CYS A 98 -7.71 -1.76 31.61
CA CYS A 98 -8.16 -1.39 30.27
C CYS A 98 -7.21 -0.32 29.76
N PHE A 99 -6.47 -0.62 28.70
CA PHE A 99 -5.90 0.42 27.85
C PHE A 99 -7.09 1.21 27.30
N LEU A 100 -7.28 2.47 27.76
CA LEU A 100 -8.35 3.38 27.32
C LEU A 100 -7.97 3.97 25.95
N LEU A 101 -8.03 5.28 25.75
CA LEU A 101 -7.22 5.99 24.77
C LEU A 101 -6.61 7.19 25.48
N GLN A 102 -5.29 7.36 25.36
CA GLN A 102 -4.63 8.62 25.64
C GLN A 102 -4.86 9.53 24.44
N PHE A 103 -5.16 10.77 24.77
CA PHE A 103 -5.58 11.81 23.85
C PHE A 103 -4.61 12.96 24.12
N PRO A 104 -3.50 13.06 23.37
CA PRO A 104 -2.38 13.92 23.75
C PRO A 104 -2.74 15.40 23.78
N SER A 105 -2.19 16.10 24.78
CA SER A 105 -2.25 17.55 24.90
C SER A 105 -1.22 18.21 23.98
N PRO A 106 -1.51 19.40 23.41
CA PRO A 106 -2.67 20.25 23.70
C PRO A 106 -3.91 20.01 22.83
N GLU A 107 -3.79 19.38 21.66
CA GLU A 107 -4.85 19.38 20.64
C GLU A 107 -6.15 18.71 21.12
N TRP A 108 -6.03 17.68 21.98
CA TRP A 108 -7.17 16.99 22.55
C TRP A 108 -7.76 17.68 23.78
N ASP A 109 -7.11 18.67 24.40
CA ASP A 109 -7.61 19.32 25.62
C ASP A 109 -8.94 20.04 25.36
N THR A 110 -9.08 20.61 24.16
CA THR A 110 -10.32 21.27 23.70
C THR A 110 -11.40 20.30 23.23
N VAL A 111 -11.12 18.99 23.10
CA VAL A 111 -12.04 17.99 22.55
C VAL A 111 -12.92 17.43 23.67
N THR A 112 -14.24 17.45 23.46
CA THR A 112 -15.20 17.16 24.54
C THR A 112 -15.08 15.71 25.04
N PRO A 113 -15.36 15.45 26.34
CA PRO A 113 -15.29 14.12 26.92
C PRO A 113 -16.15 13.07 26.19
N GLU A 114 -17.27 13.48 25.62
CA GLU A 114 -18.22 12.62 24.91
C GLU A 114 -17.68 12.21 23.53
N ALA A 115 -16.91 13.08 22.87
CA ALA A 115 -16.19 12.73 21.64
C ALA A 115 -15.15 11.65 21.92
N LYS A 116 -14.33 11.87 22.96
CA LYS A 116 -13.33 10.91 23.47
C LYS A 116 -13.99 9.60 23.88
N ASN A 117 -15.13 9.64 24.55
CA ASN A 117 -15.89 8.46 24.97
C ASN A 117 -16.40 7.64 23.76
N LEU A 118 -16.98 8.29 22.76
CA LEU A 118 -17.45 7.61 21.54
C LEU A 118 -16.30 6.92 20.80
N ILE A 119 -15.13 7.57 20.71
CA ILE A 119 -13.93 6.97 20.12
C ILE A 119 -13.50 5.72 20.91
N ASN A 120 -13.45 5.76 22.24
CA ASN A 120 -13.15 4.58 23.07
C ASN A 120 -14.13 3.42 22.79
N GLN A 121 -15.43 3.72 22.69
CA GLN A 121 -16.46 2.72 22.41
C GLN A 121 -16.33 2.11 21.00
N MET A 122 -15.91 2.90 20.00
CA MET A 122 -15.64 2.42 18.63
C MET A 122 -14.32 1.64 18.50
N LEU A 123 -13.26 2.10 19.16
CA LEU A 123 -11.92 1.48 19.17
C LEU A 123 -11.75 0.42 20.27
N THR A 124 -12.86 -0.17 20.73
CA THR A 124 -12.81 -1.28 21.68
C THR A 124 -12.26 -2.54 20.98
N ILE A 125 -11.17 -3.09 21.52
CA ILE A 125 -10.43 -4.22 20.92
C ILE A 125 -11.30 -5.46 20.73
N ASN A 126 -12.13 -5.81 21.73
CA ASN A 126 -13.01 -6.99 21.64
C ASN A 126 -14.26 -6.64 20.80
N PRO A 127 -14.47 -7.26 19.62
CA PRO A 127 -15.57 -6.91 18.72
C PRO A 127 -16.97 -7.23 19.29
N ALA A 128 -17.08 -8.09 20.32
CA ALA A 128 -18.33 -8.37 21.01
C ALA A 128 -18.67 -7.34 22.11
N LYS A 129 -17.71 -6.49 22.50
CA LYS A 129 -17.90 -5.36 23.44
C LYS A 129 -17.88 -3.99 22.75
N ARG A 130 -17.51 -3.96 21.47
CA ARG A 130 -17.48 -2.75 20.63
C ARG A 130 -18.91 -2.28 20.35
N ILE A 131 -19.14 -0.98 20.45
CA ILE A 131 -20.44 -0.35 20.19
C ILE A 131 -20.97 -0.74 18.80
N THR A 132 -22.28 -0.89 18.65
CA THR A 132 -22.89 -1.08 17.33
C THR A 132 -23.20 0.26 16.65
N ALA A 133 -23.37 0.27 15.32
CA ALA A 133 -23.79 1.48 14.60
C ALA A 133 -25.10 2.08 15.15
N HIS A 134 -26.03 1.25 15.61
CA HIS A 134 -27.32 1.69 16.13
C HIS A 134 -27.21 2.35 17.51
N GLU A 135 -26.26 1.91 18.34
CA GLU A 135 -25.94 2.55 19.63
C GLU A 135 -25.13 3.82 19.42
N ALA A 136 -24.17 3.81 18.48
CA ALA A 136 -23.36 4.99 18.14
C ALA A 136 -24.22 6.18 17.66
N LEU A 137 -25.27 5.92 16.88
CA LEU A 137 -26.24 6.95 16.46
C LEU A 137 -27.07 7.53 17.62
N LYS A 138 -27.19 6.81 18.74
CA LYS A 138 -27.88 7.26 19.96
C LYS A 138 -26.93 7.92 20.97
N HIS A 139 -25.62 7.89 20.73
CA HIS A 139 -24.63 8.47 21.64
C HIS A 139 -24.83 9.99 21.77
N PRO A 140 -24.75 10.60 22.98
CA PRO A 140 -25.05 12.02 23.20
C PRO A 140 -24.29 12.97 22.26
N TRP A 141 -23.01 12.69 21.99
CA TRP A 141 -22.19 13.47 21.05
C TRP A 141 -22.76 13.54 19.63
N VAL A 142 -23.52 12.52 19.20
CA VAL A 142 -24.16 12.45 17.87
C VAL A 142 -25.58 13.00 17.92
N CYS A 143 -26.41 12.51 18.85
CA CYS A 143 -27.85 12.81 18.87
C CYS A 143 -28.20 14.14 19.56
N GLN A 144 -27.33 14.65 20.44
CA GLN A 144 -27.48 15.92 21.16
C GLN A 144 -26.38 16.91 20.73
N ARG A 145 -25.99 16.88 19.44
CA ARG A 145 -24.87 17.65 18.90
C ARG A 145 -24.91 19.14 19.22
N SER A 146 -26.09 19.76 19.24
CA SER A 146 -26.27 21.19 19.52
C SER A 146 -25.92 21.61 20.96
N THR A 147 -25.91 20.68 21.92
CA THR A 147 -25.58 20.94 23.33
C THR A 147 -24.29 20.27 23.78
N VAL A 148 -23.88 19.17 23.14
CA VAL A 148 -22.76 18.33 23.57
C VAL A 148 -21.49 18.52 22.71
N ALA A 149 -21.61 18.92 21.44
CA ALA A 149 -20.44 19.12 20.60
C ALA A 149 -19.91 20.56 20.70
N SER A 150 -18.59 20.70 20.88
CA SER A 150 -17.93 22.01 20.88
C SER A 150 -18.09 22.71 19.52
N MET A 151 -18.55 23.97 19.56
CA MET A 151 -18.70 24.85 18.38
C MET A 151 -17.40 25.60 18.01
N MET A 152 -16.28 25.31 18.67
CA MET A 152 -14.99 25.96 18.38
C MET A 152 -14.43 25.54 17.02
N HIS A 153 -14.01 26.52 16.22
CA HIS A 153 -13.23 26.27 15.01
C HIS A 153 -11.80 25.85 15.39
N ARG A 154 -11.36 24.68 14.91
CA ARG A 154 -10.00 24.16 15.13
C ARG A 154 -9.18 24.29 13.85
N GLN A 155 -8.45 25.40 13.73
CA GLN A 155 -7.63 25.70 12.55
C GLN A 155 -6.49 24.66 12.37
N GLU A 156 -5.82 24.29 13.46
CA GLU A 156 -4.76 23.27 13.47
C GLU A 156 -5.25 21.92 12.92
N THR A 157 -6.42 21.44 13.35
CA THR A 157 -7.07 20.23 12.80
C THR A 157 -7.22 20.31 11.28
N VAL A 158 -7.63 21.47 10.74
CA VAL A 158 -7.83 21.67 9.29
C VAL A 158 -6.48 21.61 8.54
N GLU A 159 -5.41 22.12 9.13
CA GLU A 159 -4.07 22.11 8.54
C GLU A 159 -3.43 20.72 8.58
N CYS A 160 -3.53 20.03 9.72
CA CYS A 160 -3.18 18.61 9.85
C CYS A 160 -3.96 17.76 8.84
N LEU A 161 -5.27 17.99 8.69
CA LEU A 161 -6.12 17.26 7.73
C LEU A 161 -5.76 17.57 6.26
N LYS A 162 -5.27 18.77 5.93
CA LYS A 162 -4.69 19.09 4.61
C LYS A 162 -3.41 18.29 4.37
N LYS A 163 -2.45 18.30 5.31
CA LYS A 163 -1.20 17.51 5.25
C LYS A 163 -1.51 16.00 5.12
N PHE A 164 -2.43 15.47 5.93
CA PHE A 164 -2.89 14.09 5.88
C PHE A 164 -3.53 13.74 4.53
N ASN A 165 -4.42 14.58 4.00
CA ASN A 165 -5.02 14.33 2.69
C ASN A 165 -4.01 14.39 1.54
N ALA A 166 -2.99 15.25 1.61
CA ALA A 166 -1.89 15.24 0.64
C ALA A 166 -1.09 13.93 0.71
N ARG A 167 -0.62 13.54 1.90
CA ARG A 167 0.15 12.29 2.13
C ARG A 167 -0.68 11.05 1.76
N ARG A 168 -1.98 11.03 2.06
CA ARG A 168 -2.92 9.96 1.71
C ARG A 168 -3.26 9.92 0.22
N LYS A 169 -3.41 11.07 -0.45
CA LYS A 169 -3.57 11.10 -1.91
C LYS A 169 -2.32 10.58 -2.62
N LEU A 170 -1.12 10.90 -2.13
CA LEU A 170 0.13 10.37 -2.67
C LEU A 170 0.27 8.85 -2.45
N LYS A 171 0.22 8.36 -1.20
CA LYS A 171 0.29 6.92 -0.89
C LYS A 171 -0.87 6.13 -1.48
N GLY A 172 -2.07 6.73 -1.52
CA GLY A 172 -3.27 6.16 -2.11
C GLY A 172 -3.21 6.08 -3.62
N ALA A 173 -2.65 7.08 -4.31
CA ALA A 173 -2.42 7.01 -5.75
C ALA A 173 -1.43 5.88 -6.09
N ILE A 174 -0.35 5.73 -5.33
CA ILE A 174 0.62 4.61 -5.51
C ILE A 174 -0.08 3.25 -5.34
N LEU A 175 -0.90 3.07 -4.29
CA LEU A 175 -1.66 1.83 -4.09
C LEU A 175 -2.80 1.65 -5.11
N THR A 176 -3.45 2.72 -5.57
CA THR A 176 -4.49 2.67 -6.61
C THR A 176 -3.90 2.37 -7.98
N THR A 177 -2.70 2.86 -8.32
CA THR A 177 -1.88 2.38 -9.44
C THR A 177 -1.69 0.87 -9.27
N MET A 178 -0.99 0.39 -8.23
CA MET A 178 -0.73 -1.04 -8.00
C MET A 178 -1.98 -1.96 -8.02
N LEU A 179 -3.17 -1.45 -7.66
CA LEU A 179 -4.43 -2.20 -7.68
C LEU A 179 -5.24 -2.03 -8.98
N ALA A 180 -5.11 -0.91 -9.69
CA ALA A 180 -5.71 -0.72 -11.01
C ALA A 180 -5.01 -1.61 -12.04
N THR A 181 -3.67 -1.68 -12.00
CA THR A 181 -2.87 -2.64 -12.79
C THR A 181 -3.31 -4.09 -12.55
N ARG A 182 -3.81 -4.43 -11.34
CA ARG A 182 -4.37 -5.77 -11.03
C ARG A 182 -5.82 -5.97 -11.51
N ASN A 183 -6.67 -4.95 -11.47
CA ASN A 183 -8.12 -5.09 -11.70
C ASN A 183 -8.55 -4.84 -13.16
N PHE A 184 -7.82 -4.05 -13.94
CA PHE A 184 -8.18 -3.85 -15.36
C PHE A 184 -8.04 -5.17 -16.16
N SER A 185 -7.03 -5.98 -15.81
CA SER A 185 -6.85 -7.34 -16.32
C SER A 185 -8.04 -8.28 -16.06
N ALA A 186 -8.82 -8.09 -14.99
CA ALA A 186 -9.92 -8.99 -14.64
C ALA A 186 -11.28 -8.60 -15.25
N LYS A 187 -11.50 -7.31 -15.57
CA LYS A 187 -12.84 -6.80 -15.93
C LYS A 187 -13.24 -6.94 -17.41
N SER A 188 -12.33 -7.33 -18.30
CA SER A 188 -12.67 -7.60 -19.71
C SER A 188 -13.57 -8.84 -19.92
N LEU A 189 -13.84 -9.64 -18.89
CA LEU A 189 -14.49 -10.95 -19.00
C LEU A 189 -16.02 -10.97 -18.75
N LEU A 190 -16.69 -9.84 -18.52
CA LEU A 190 -18.13 -9.84 -18.16
C LEU A 190 -19.10 -9.09 -19.09
N ASN A 191 -18.64 -8.32 -20.08
CA ASN A 191 -19.52 -7.62 -21.02
C ASN A 191 -19.44 -8.16 -22.46
N LYS A 192 -20.04 -9.34 -22.69
CA LYS A 192 -20.77 -9.63 -23.94
C LYS A 192 -21.67 -10.88 -23.83
N LYS A 193 -22.98 -10.64 -23.82
CA LYS A 193 -24.05 -11.60 -24.16
C LYS A 193 -25.04 -10.85 -25.06
N ALA A 194 -25.80 -11.59 -25.90
CA ALA A 194 -26.56 -11.12 -27.06
C ALA A 194 -25.66 -10.70 -28.25
N ASP A 195 -25.87 -11.11 -29.50
CA ASP A 195 -26.91 -11.99 -30.09
C ASP A 195 -26.38 -12.70 -31.36
N GLY A 196 -27.12 -13.70 -31.88
CA GLY A 196 -27.22 -13.90 -33.33
C GLY A 196 -26.60 -15.13 -33.99
N VAL A 197 -27.38 -16.22 -34.09
CA VAL A 197 -27.62 -17.05 -35.31
C VAL A 197 -26.47 -17.92 -35.92
N LYS A 198 -26.78 -19.22 -36.05
CA LYS A 198 -26.12 -20.35 -36.79
C LYS A 198 -26.46 -20.31 -38.32
N PRO A 199 -26.06 -21.24 -39.24
CA PRO A 199 -25.49 -22.60 -39.08
C PRO A 199 -24.38 -23.04 -40.09
N GLN A 200 -24.12 -24.37 -40.11
CA GLN A 200 -23.52 -25.22 -41.17
C GLN A 200 -21.98 -25.40 -41.20
N THR A 201 -21.41 -26.58 -41.49
CA THR A 201 -21.91 -28.00 -41.57
C THR A 201 -20.72 -28.97 -41.59
N ASN A 202 -20.92 -30.20 -41.05
CA ASN A 202 -20.26 -31.47 -41.45
C ASN A 202 -18.70 -31.57 -41.36
N SER A 203 -18.03 -32.73 -41.41
CA SER A 203 -18.21 -34.10 -40.89
C SER A 203 -16.87 -34.87 -41.15
N THR A 204 -16.52 -36.09 -40.70
CA THR A 204 -17.14 -37.19 -39.91
C THR A 204 -16.02 -38.17 -39.49
N LYS A 205 -16.15 -38.92 -38.37
CA LYS A 205 -15.38 -40.18 -38.05
C LYS A 205 -13.86 -39.97 -37.79
N ASN A 206 -13.04 -40.82 -37.15
CA ASN A 206 -13.14 -42.05 -36.32
C ASN A 206 -11.72 -42.28 -35.67
N SER A 207 -11.43 -43.18 -34.71
CA SER A 207 -12.18 -43.85 -33.62
C SER A 207 -11.23 -44.78 -32.83
N ALA A 208 -11.39 -44.92 -31.49
CA ALA A 208 -10.82 -45.99 -30.64
C ALA A 208 -9.27 -46.05 -30.47
N ALA A 209 -8.68 -46.55 -29.37
CA ALA A 209 -9.18 -46.90 -28.02
C ALA A 209 -8.03 -47.06 -26.99
N ALA A 210 -8.40 -47.00 -25.70
CA ALA A 210 -7.84 -47.68 -24.52
C ALA A 210 -6.31 -47.94 -24.36
N THR A 211 -5.74 -47.48 -23.24
CA THR A 211 -5.33 -48.39 -22.13
C THR A 211 -5.04 -47.64 -20.81
N SER A 212 -5.18 -48.38 -19.71
CA SER A 212 -4.87 -48.10 -18.29
C SER A 212 -4.30 -49.44 -17.73
N PRO A 213 -3.71 -49.61 -16.51
CA PRO A 213 -3.88 -48.82 -15.29
C PRO A 213 -2.65 -48.74 -14.32
N LYS A 214 -2.93 -48.35 -13.05
CA LYS A 214 -2.06 -48.29 -11.84
C LYS A 214 -1.07 -47.10 -11.78
N GLY A 215 -0.92 -46.37 -10.67
CA GLY A 215 -1.71 -46.32 -9.43
C GLY A 215 -0.85 -46.19 -8.17
N THR A 216 -0.79 -45.00 -7.55
CA THR A 216 -0.40 -44.79 -6.14
C THR A 216 -0.77 -43.37 -5.68
N LEU A 217 -1.18 -43.25 -4.40
CA LEU A 217 -1.45 -42.03 -3.61
C LEU A 217 -1.05 -42.36 -2.15
N PRO A 218 -0.83 -41.38 -1.26
CA PRO A 218 -0.35 -40.00 -1.43
C PRO A 218 0.97 -39.79 -0.61
N PRO A 219 1.41 -38.55 -0.30
CA PRO A 219 0.92 -37.94 0.94
C PRO A 219 0.55 -36.44 0.81
N ALA A 220 0.00 -35.88 1.89
CA ALA A 220 -0.57 -34.54 1.95
C ALA A 220 0.44 -33.43 1.62
N ALA A 221 0.01 -32.45 0.82
CA ALA A 221 0.66 -31.16 0.66
C ALA A 221 -0.13 -30.09 1.42
N LEU A 222 0.58 -29.27 2.19
CA LEU A 222 -0.01 -28.28 3.10
C LEU A 222 -0.68 -27.10 2.36
N GLU A 223 -1.53 -26.40 3.09
CA GLU A 223 -2.20 -25.16 2.70
C GLU A 223 -1.20 -24.09 2.20
N PRO A 224 -1.57 -23.26 1.19
CA PRO A 224 -0.73 -22.16 0.75
C PRO A 224 -0.67 -21.07 1.84
N GLN A 225 0.43 -21.08 2.61
CA GLN A 225 0.67 -20.07 3.63
C GLN A 225 0.86 -18.68 3.02
N THR A 226 0.35 -17.68 3.73
CA THR A 226 0.41 -16.26 3.36
C THR A 226 1.83 -15.71 3.36
N THR A 227 2.22 -15.07 2.25
CA THR A 227 3.22 -13.97 2.15
C THR A 227 4.06 -13.67 3.39
N VAL A 228 5.35 -13.96 3.34
CA VAL A 228 6.35 -13.50 4.32
C VAL A 228 7.50 -12.82 3.58
N ILE A 229 7.78 -11.56 3.95
CA ILE A 229 9.01 -10.86 3.59
C ILE A 229 10.12 -11.43 4.46
N HIS A 230 11.12 -12.06 3.85
CA HIS A 230 12.35 -12.47 4.56
C HIS A 230 13.44 -11.41 4.35
N ASN A 231 13.67 -10.57 5.36
CA ASN A 231 15.01 -10.03 5.59
C ASN A 231 15.81 -11.11 6.34
N PRO A 232 17.04 -11.46 5.89
CA PRO A 232 17.94 -12.30 6.68
C PRO A 232 18.49 -11.52 7.89
N VAL A 233 18.84 -12.28 8.93
CA VAL A 233 19.46 -11.81 10.18
C VAL A 233 20.97 -11.55 9.98
N ASP A 234 21.50 -10.63 10.79
CA ASP A 234 22.87 -10.07 10.76
C ASP A 234 24.04 -11.04 10.64
N GLY A 235 25.15 -10.52 10.09
CA GLY A 235 26.42 -11.25 10.11
C GLY A 235 27.64 -10.57 9.50
N ILE A 236 27.98 -9.33 9.87
CA ILE A 236 29.36 -8.83 10.09
C ILE A 236 29.30 -7.39 10.66
N LYS A 237 30.16 -7.09 11.64
CA LYS A 237 30.27 -5.77 12.28
C LYS A 237 31.21 -4.85 11.51
N GLU A 238 30.81 -3.60 11.36
CA GLU A 238 31.66 -2.39 11.46
C GLU A 238 30.68 -1.24 11.78
N SER A 239 30.57 -0.83 13.04
CA SER A 239 31.37 0.19 13.73
C SER A 239 30.65 1.53 13.75
N SER A 240 30.71 2.20 14.90
CA SER A 240 30.17 3.54 15.18
C SER A 240 30.47 4.54 14.05
N ASP A 241 29.48 5.36 13.67
CA ASP A 241 29.54 6.76 14.10
C ASP A 241 28.25 7.60 13.97
N SER A 242 28.03 8.37 15.04
CA SER A 242 27.48 9.73 15.11
C SER A 242 26.10 10.07 14.51
N ALA A 243 25.23 10.60 15.37
CA ALA A 243 24.04 11.33 14.97
C ALA A 243 24.41 12.64 14.25
N ASN A 244 24.04 12.75 12.97
CA ASN A 244 23.82 13.99 12.22
C ASN A 244 23.20 13.63 10.85
N THR A 245 21.91 13.31 10.82
CA THR A 245 21.15 13.25 9.56
C THR A 245 20.92 14.67 9.05
N THR A 246 21.76 15.10 8.10
CA THR A 246 21.66 16.41 7.45
C THR A 246 20.45 16.49 6.53
N ILE A 247 20.00 17.73 6.25
CA ILE A 247 18.87 18.03 5.35
C ILE A 247 19.05 17.37 3.96
N GLU A 248 20.29 17.17 3.53
CA GLU A 248 20.70 16.54 2.27
C GLU A 248 20.24 15.08 2.15
N ASP A 249 20.15 14.32 3.26
CA ASP A 249 19.78 12.90 3.24
C ASP A 249 18.26 12.70 3.06
N GLU A 250 17.43 13.52 3.71
CA GLU A 250 15.96 13.47 3.51
C GLU A 250 15.54 13.96 2.11
N ASP A 251 16.24 14.95 1.55
CA ASP A 251 16.02 15.40 0.17
C ASP A 251 16.48 14.34 -0.86
N ALA A 252 17.63 13.70 -0.63
CA ALA A 252 18.06 12.55 -1.42
C ALA A 252 17.08 11.36 -1.33
N LYS A 253 16.52 11.08 -0.16
CA LYS A 253 15.50 10.06 0.08
C LYS A 253 14.18 10.38 -0.63
N ALA A 254 13.75 11.65 -0.63
CA ALA A 254 12.60 12.12 -1.39
C ALA A 254 12.80 11.93 -2.90
N ARG A 255 13.96 12.33 -3.45
CA ARG A 255 14.34 12.08 -4.86
C ARG A 255 14.34 10.60 -5.21
N LYS A 256 14.96 9.74 -4.39
CA LYS A 256 14.96 8.28 -4.60
C LYS A 256 13.53 7.72 -4.70
N GLN A 257 12.62 8.18 -3.84
CA GLN A 257 11.22 7.76 -3.86
C GLN A 257 10.45 8.26 -5.10
N GLU A 258 10.80 9.44 -5.63
CA GLU A 258 10.25 9.95 -6.89
C GLU A 258 10.71 9.10 -8.09
N ILE A 259 12.01 8.77 -8.19
CA ILE A 259 12.56 7.92 -9.26
C ILE A 259 11.91 6.53 -9.28
N ILE A 260 11.72 5.90 -8.10
CA ILE A 260 11.01 4.62 -7.99
C ILE A 260 9.58 4.76 -8.54
N LYS A 261 8.86 5.81 -8.15
CA LYS A 261 7.48 6.05 -8.59
C LYS A 261 7.37 6.27 -10.10
N THR A 262 8.26 7.06 -10.71
CA THR A 262 8.24 7.27 -12.17
C THR A 262 8.58 5.96 -12.92
N THR A 263 9.45 5.13 -12.34
CA THR A 263 9.77 3.79 -12.87
C THR A 263 8.58 2.83 -12.78
N GLU A 264 7.79 2.86 -11.69
CA GLU A 264 6.54 2.11 -11.58
C GLU A 264 5.51 2.56 -12.63
N GLN A 265 5.39 3.87 -12.88
CA GLN A 265 4.49 4.42 -13.91
C GLN A 265 4.90 4.01 -15.33
N LEU A 266 6.21 3.98 -15.62
CA LEU A 266 6.75 3.50 -16.89
C LEU A 266 6.39 2.01 -17.12
N ILE A 267 6.61 1.18 -16.10
CA ILE A 267 6.30 -0.26 -16.14
C ILE A 267 4.78 -0.49 -16.26
N GLU A 268 3.94 0.34 -15.63
CA GLU A 268 2.49 0.29 -15.78
C GLU A 268 2.06 0.62 -17.21
N ALA A 269 2.61 1.66 -17.84
CA ALA A 269 2.33 2.01 -19.24
C ALA A 269 2.66 0.85 -20.19
N VAL A 270 3.83 0.21 -20.02
CA VAL A 270 4.24 -0.99 -20.77
C VAL A 270 3.27 -2.16 -20.53
N ASN A 271 2.96 -2.49 -19.28
CA ASN A 271 2.07 -3.62 -18.95
C ASN A 271 0.64 -3.44 -19.48
N ASN A 272 0.15 -2.19 -19.57
CA ASN A 272 -1.17 -1.87 -20.09
C ASN A 272 -1.20 -1.72 -21.64
N GLY A 273 -0.05 -1.71 -22.31
CA GLY A 273 0.04 -1.39 -23.74
C GLY A 273 -0.32 0.07 -24.06
N ASP A 274 -0.17 0.98 -23.10
CA ASP A 274 -0.45 2.41 -23.28
C ASP A 274 0.78 3.15 -23.82
N PHE A 275 0.88 3.22 -25.15
CA PHE A 275 1.98 3.91 -25.83
C PHE A 275 1.93 5.43 -25.59
N GLU A 276 0.76 6.03 -25.38
CA GLU A 276 0.64 7.48 -25.17
C GLU A 276 1.18 7.89 -23.80
N ALA A 277 0.93 7.09 -22.77
CA ALA A 277 1.57 7.25 -21.46
C ALA A 277 3.07 7.00 -21.53
N TYR A 278 3.51 5.91 -22.18
CA TYR A 278 4.93 5.58 -22.35
C TYR A 278 5.70 6.71 -23.06
N ALA A 279 5.16 7.25 -24.16
CA ALA A 279 5.78 8.34 -24.92
C ALA A 279 5.72 9.72 -24.24
N LYS A 280 4.90 9.91 -23.20
CA LYS A 280 4.93 11.11 -22.34
C LYS A 280 5.99 11.03 -21.24
N ILE A 281 6.39 9.81 -20.87
CA ILE A 281 7.41 9.57 -19.85
C ILE A 281 8.78 9.66 -20.52
N CYS A 282 9.05 8.86 -21.57
CA CYS A 282 10.37 8.81 -22.18
C CYS A 282 10.73 10.05 -23.02
N ASP A 283 12.02 10.36 -23.10
CA ASP A 283 12.56 11.30 -24.07
C ASP A 283 12.35 10.82 -25.54
N PRO A 284 12.05 11.73 -26.50
CA PRO A 284 11.89 11.35 -27.91
C PRO A 284 13.14 10.71 -28.56
N GLY A 285 14.33 11.02 -28.05
CA GLY A 285 15.62 10.42 -28.44
C GLY A 285 16.09 9.34 -27.46
N LEU A 286 15.18 8.66 -26.75
CA LEU A 286 15.48 7.53 -25.86
C LEU A 286 16.39 6.52 -26.56
N THR A 287 17.53 6.21 -25.96
CA THR A 287 18.40 5.11 -26.40
C THR A 287 18.12 3.84 -25.58
N SER A 288 18.01 2.67 -26.24
CA SER A 288 17.80 1.39 -25.57
C SER A 288 18.80 0.30 -26.00
N PHE A 289 19.11 -0.57 -25.04
CA PHE A 289 19.81 -1.83 -25.22
C PHE A 289 18.94 -2.94 -24.60
N GLU A 290 18.39 -3.82 -25.43
CA GLU A 290 17.49 -4.89 -25.01
C GLU A 290 17.68 -6.14 -25.89
N PRO A 291 17.33 -7.35 -25.40
CA PRO A 291 17.51 -8.61 -26.14
C PRO A 291 16.89 -8.58 -27.55
N GLU A 292 15.75 -7.92 -27.68
CA GLU A 292 14.98 -7.67 -28.89
C GLU A 292 15.79 -6.92 -29.97
N ALA A 293 16.72 -6.04 -29.57
CA ALA A 293 17.59 -5.30 -30.49
C ALA A 293 18.78 -6.14 -31.03
N LEU A 294 18.89 -7.41 -30.62
CA LEU A 294 19.91 -8.37 -31.06
C LEU A 294 21.36 -7.86 -30.88
N GLY A 295 21.60 -7.11 -29.80
CA GLY A 295 22.92 -6.57 -29.46
C GLY A 295 23.26 -5.23 -30.13
N ASN A 296 22.32 -4.58 -30.80
CA ASN A 296 22.48 -3.23 -31.35
C ASN A 296 21.96 -2.17 -30.35
N LEU A 297 22.52 -0.96 -30.42
CA LEU A 297 21.94 0.22 -29.79
C LEU A 297 20.78 0.72 -30.65
N VAL A 298 19.63 0.95 -30.04
CA VAL A 298 18.45 1.55 -30.67
C VAL A 298 18.28 2.98 -30.18
N GLU A 299 17.82 3.88 -31.05
CA GLU A 299 17.49 5.27 -30.72
C GLU A 299 16.04 5.58 -31.13
N GLY A 300 15.34 6.32 -30.27
CA GLY A 300 13.97 6.77 -30.48
C GLY A 300 12.90 5.73 -30.10
N MET A 301 11.66 6.07 -30.43
CA MET A 301 10.48 5.39 -29.88
C MET A 301 9.81 4.40 -30.83
N ASP A 302 10.17 4.40 -32.12
CA ASP A 302 9.46 3.61 -33.14
C ASP A 302 9.77 2.11 -33.06
N PHE A 303 10.94 1.72 -32.55
CA PHE A 303 11.24 0.32 -32.24
C PHE A 303 10.27 -0.23 -31.18
N HIS A 304 10.12 0.49 -30.06
CA HIS A 304 9.21 0.12 -28.99
C HIS A 304 7.75 0.17 -29.44
N ARG A 305 7.35 1.18 -30.26
CA ARG A 305 5.99 1.32 -30.83
C ARG A 305 5.47 0.03 -31.46
N PHE A 306 6.32 -0.67 -32.21
CA PHE A 306 5.96 -1.95 -32.82
C PHE A 306 5.41 -2.96 -31.79
N TYR A 307 6.05 -3.08 -30.62
CA TYR A 307 5.62 -4.00 -29.55
C TYR A 307 4.31 -3.56 -28.90
N PHE A 308 4.12 -2.26 -28.70
CA PHE A 308 2.87 -1.71 -28.18
C PHE A 308 1.69 -2.05 -29.11
N GLU A 309 1.82 -1.76 -30.41
CA GLU A 309 0.77 -1.98 -31.40
C GLU A 309 0.52 -3.47 -31.70
N ASN A 310 1.57 -4.30 -31.70
CA ASN A 310 1.48 -5.68 -32.20
C ASN A 310 1.44 -6.77 -31.14
N LEU A 311 1.98 -6.53 -29.94
CA LEU A 311 2.14 -7.55 -28.91
C LEU A 311 1.39 -7.20 -27.63
N LEU A 312 1.60 -6.00 -27.08
CA LEU A 312 1.06 -5.57 -25.79
C LEU A 312 -0.43 -5.25 -25.88
N ALA A 313 -0.86 -4.40 -26.83
CA ALA A 313 -2.26 -4.04 -27.02
C ALA A 313 -3.19 -5.23 -27.38
N LYS A 314 -2.63 -6.37 -27.80
CA LYS A 314 -3.37 -7.59 -28.14
C LYS A 314 -3.39 -8.62 -27.00
N ASN A 315 -2.67 -8.39 -25.91
CA ASN A 315 -2.61 -9.33 -24.78
C ASN A 315 -3.70 -9.03 -23.74
N SER A 316 -4.72 -9.89 -23.66
CA SER A 316 -5.82 -9.78 -22.70
C SER A 316 -5.61 -10.57 -21.40
N LYS A 317 -4.46 -11.24 -21.23
CA LYS A 317 -4.19 -12.10 -20.07
C LYS A 317 -3.54 -11.31 -18.93
N PRO A 318 -3.78 -11.69 -17.66
CA PRO A 318 -3.09 -11.09 -16.52
C PRO A 318 -1.58 -11.20 -16.62
N ILE A 319 -0.93 -10.05 -16.45
CA ILE A 319 0.48 -9.91 -16.16
C ILE A 319 0.58 -9.31 -14.75
N HIS A 320 1.39 -9.92 -13.89
CA HIS A 320 1.79 -9.34 -12.62
C HIS A 320 3.29 -9.08 -12.64
N THR A 321 3.71 -7.85 -12.37
CA THR A 321 5.12 -7.47 -12.28
C THR A 321 5.50 -7.21 -10.83
N THR A 322 6.68 -7.70 -10.43
CA THR A 322 7.32 -7.40 -9.15
C THR A 322 8.70 -6.80 -9.43
N ILE A 323 9.00 -5.66 -8.81
CA ILE A 323 10.33 -5.06 -8.81
C ILE A 323 11.05 -5.55 -7.55
N LEU A 324 12.24 -6.13 -7.71
CA LEU A 324 13.10 -6.61 -6.63
C LEU A 324 14.36 -5.76 -6.54
N ASN A 325 14.77 -5.48 -5.29
CA ASN A 325 15.99 -4.79 -4.91
C ASN A 325 16.31 -3.53 -5.75
N PRO A 326 15.37 -2.57 -5.88
CA PRO A 326 15.62 -1.35 -6.63
C PRO A 326 16.74 -0.52 -5.97
N HIS A 327 17.82 -0.30 -6.71
CA HIS A 327 18.95 0.50 -6.25
C HIS A 327 19.00 1.81 -7.06
N VAL A 328 18.73 2.93 -6.38
CA VAL A 328 18.71 4.27 -6.99
C VAL A 328 19.98 5.04 -6.63
N HIS A 329 20.67 5.54 -7.65
CA HIS A 329 21.81 6.44 -7.52
C HIS A 329 21.42 7.81 -8.11
N VAL A 330 21.47 8.85 -7.28
CA VAL A 330 21.13 10.23 -7.67
C VAL A 330 22.43 10.95 -8.04
N ILE A 331 22.44 11.65 -9.17
CA ILE A 331 23.64 12.26 -9.78
C ILE A 331 23.36 13.75 -10.00
N GLY A 332 23.75 14.58 -9.02
CA GLY A 332 23.40 15.99 -9.01
C GLY A 332 21.90 16.23 -8.80
N GLU A 333 21.39 17.36 -9.31
CA GLU A 333 20.00 17.77 -9.10
C GLU A 333 19.02 17.19 -10.13
N ASP A 334 19.47 16.99 -11.37
CA ASP A 334 18.62 16.69 -12.53
C ASP A 334 18.85 15.29 -13.14
N ALA A 335 19.75 14.47 -12.61
CA ALA A 335 19.98 13.12 -13.13
C ALA A 335 19.91 12.04 -12.03
N ALA A 336 19.45 10.85 -12.42
CA ALA A 336 19.49 9.67 -11.58
C ALA A 336 19.55 8.40 -12.44
N CYS A 337 20.05 7.31 -11.88
CA CYS A 337 19.86 5.98 -12.47
C CYS A 337 19.27 5.03 -11.42
N ILE A 338 18.50 4.06 -11.91
CA ILE A 338 17.92 2.99 -11.10
C ILE A 338 18.18 1.65 -11.78
N ALA A 339 18.72 0.71 -11.03
CA ALA A 339 18.89 -0.68 -11.44
C ALA A 339 17.98 -1.57 -10.57
N TYR A 340 17.30 -2.54 -11.19
CA TYR A 340 16.40 -3.46 -10.49
C TYR A 340 16.29 -4.80 -11.24
N ILE A 341 15.83 -5.83 -10.51
CA ILE A 341 15.40 -7.09 -11.12
C ILE A 341 13.89 -7.04 -11.24
N ARG A 342 13.37 -7.21 -12.47
CA ARG A 342 11.95 -7.34 -12.73
C ARG A 342 11.58 -8.80 -12.85
N LEU A 343 10.64 -9.25 -12.03
CA LEU A 343 9.94 -10.51 -12.24
C LEU A 343 8.59 -10.24 -12.91
N THR A 344 8.30 -10.96 -13.98
CA THR A 344 7.04 -10.86 -14.71
C THR A 344 6.35 -12.22 -14.73
N GLN A 345 5.22 -12.31 -14.01
CA GLN A 345 4.34 -13.46 -13.99
C GLN A 345 3.23 -13.29 -15.01
N TYR A 346 3.05 -14.24 -15.92
CA TYR A 346 2.10 -14.16 -17.02
C TYR A 346 1.53 -15.53 -17.38
N ILE A 347 0.48 -15.56 -18.19
CA ILE A 347 -0.13 -16.79 -18.70
C ILE A 347 0.35 -17.05 -20.14
N ASP A 348 1.02 -18.18 -20.38
CA ASP A 348 1.58 -18.54 -21.70
C ASP A 348 0.48 -18.82 -22.75
N GLY A 349 0.90 -19.00 -24.01
CA GLY A 349 0.00 -19.32 -25.13
C GLY A 349 -0.85 -20.58 -24.89
N GLN A 350 -0.39 -21.53 -24.07
CA GLN A 350 -1.09 -22.76 -23.71
C GLN A 350 -1.95 -22.61 -22.44
N GLY A 351 -2.06 -21.40 -21.88
CA GLY A 351 -2.88 -21.12 -20.69
C GLY A 351 -2.20 -21.43 -19.36
N ARG A 352 -0.88 -21.70 -19.34
CA ARG A 352 -0.16 -22.07 -18.11
C ARG A 352 0.55 -20.86 -17.50
N PRO A 353 0.62 -20.74 -16.17
CA PRO A 353 1.39 -19.69 -15.53
C PRO A 353 2.90 -19.88 -15.77
N ARG A 354 3.56 -18.77 -16.07
CA ARG A 354 5.01 -18.64 -16.27
C ARG A 354 5.52 -17.43 -15.50
N THR A 355 6.81 -17.48 -15.15
CA THR A 355 7.55 -16.33 -14.60
C THR A 355 8.78 -16.15 -15.47
N SER A 356 9.03 -14.92 -15.92
CA SER A 356 10.31 -14.49 -16.48
C SER A 356 11.00 -13.50 -15.54
N GLN A 357 12.31 -13.37 -15.72
CA GLN A 357 13.17 -12.43 -15.01
C GLN A 357 13.89 -11.56 -16.06
N SER A 358 14.04 -10.28 -15.78
CA SER A 358 14.92 -9.36 -16.50
C SER A 358 15.65 -8.44 -15.53
N GLU A 359 16.95 -8.24 -15.76
CA GLU A 359 17.75 -7.20 -15.13
C GLU A 359 17.58 -5.91 -15.94
N GLU A 360 17.00 -4.87 -15.34
CA GLU A 360 16.71 -3.61 -16.04
C GLU A 360 17.47 -2.45 -15.37
N THR A 361 18.00 -1.55 -16.19
CA THR A 361 18.55 -0.27 -15.75
C THR A 361 17.84 0.85 -16.50
N ARG A 362 17.41 1.89 -15.78
CA ARG A 362 16.81 3.10 -16.34
C ARG A 362 17.65 4.30 -15.91
N VAL A 363 17.96 5.18 -16.86
CA VAL A 363 18.61 6.47 -16.61
C VAL A 363 17.55 7.54 -16.81
N TRP A 364 17.41 8.41 -15.81
CA TRP A 364 16.38 9.44 -15.74
C TRP A 364 17.03 10.82 -15.76
N HIS A 365 16.50 11.72 -16.58
CA HIS A 365 16.92 13.11 -16.67
C HIS A 365 15.71 14.03 -16.46
N ARG A 366 15.78 14.91 -15.46
CA ARG A 366 14.77 15.93 -15.20
C ARG A 366 14.94 17.10 -16.16
N ARG A 367 13.98 17.30 -17.05
CA ARG A 367 13.90 18.44 -17.98
C ARG A 367 12.60 19.18 -17.77
N ASP A 368 12.65 20.52 -17.73
CA ASP A 368 11.49 21.39 -17.44
C ASP A 368 10.66 20.94 -16.21
N GLY A 369 11.34 20.46 -15.18
CA GLY A 369 10.73 19.95 -13.94
C GLY A 369 10.06 18.57 -14.04
N LYS A 370 10.32 17.79 -15.10
CA LYS A 370 9.77 16.44 -15.29
C LYS A 370 10.88 15.43 -15.57
N TRP A 371 10.82 14.27 -14.93
CA TRP A 371 11.70 13.13 -15.24
C TRP A 371 11.33 12.50 -16.58
N GLN A 372 12.35 12.27 -17.42
CA GLN A 372 12.28 11.59 -18.72
C GLN A 372 13.36 10.52 -18.87
#